data_AF-A0A958YIT9-F1
#
_entry.id   AF-A0A958YIT9-F1
#
_cell.length_a   1.000
_cell.length_b   1.000
_cell.length_c   1.000
_cell.angle_alpha   90.00
_cell.angle_beta   90.00
_cell.angle_gamma   90.00
#
_symmetry.space_group_name_H-M   'P 1'
#
loop_
_entity.id
_entity.type
_entity.pdbx_description
1 polymer ?
#
loop_
_entity_poly.entity_id
_entity_poly.type
_entity_poly.pdbx_seq_one_letter_code
_entity_poly.pdbx_strand_id
1 'polypeptide(L)' 'MTKNKISTHKILIAGLVSGFVFAGIMALFDLYNQKPFSLWKFILFFLWMGAFNGFLQYRTQRKLNKNNPSK' A
#
# COMPACT_ATOMS: atom_id res chain seq x y z
N MET A 1 21.89 21.11 3.67
CA MET A 1 21.62 19.73 3.22
C MET A 1 20.32 19.25 3.88
N THR A 2 19.23 19.11 3.12
CA THR A 2 17.92 18.72 3.67
C THR A 2 17.91 17.22 3.96
N LYS A 3 17.84 16.82 5.24
CA LYS A 3 17.51 15.44 5.62
C LYS A 3 16.19 15.07 4.93
N ASN A 4 16.20 14.07 4.05
CA ASN A 4 14.98 13.59 3.43
C ASN A 4 14.17 12.82 4.50
N LYS A 5 13.34 13.56 5.24
CA LYS A 5 12.52 13.01 6.31
C LYS A 5 11.48 12.09 5.68
N ILE A 6 11.51 10.82 6.06
CA ILE A 6 10.47 9.84 5.69
C ILE A 6 9.12 10.45 6.03
N SER A 7 8.32 10.73 5.01
CA SER A 7 7.00 11.33 5.18
C SER A 7 5.98 10.22 5.40
N THR A 8 5.73 9.89 6.68
CA THR A 8 4.77 8.85 7.08
C THR A 8 3.40 9.06 6.46
N HIS A 9 2.95 10.30 6.33
CA HIS A 9 1.69 10.66 5.68
C HIS A 9 1.65 10.21 4.21
N LYS A 10 2.72 10.44 3.44
CA LYS A 10 2.80 9.99 2.04
C LYS A 10 2.79 8.47 1.93
N ILE A 11 3.46 7.77 2.85
CA ILE A 11 3.47 6.30 2.90
C ILE A 11 2.06 5.76 3.20
N LEU A 12 1.35 6.38 4.14
CA LEU A 12 -0.03 6.01 4.48
C LEU A 12 -0.98 6.22 3.29
N ILE A 13 -0.90 7.37 2.61
CA ILE A 13 -1.71 7.62 1.41
C ILE A 13 -1.39 6.60 0.31
N ALA A 14 -0.11 6.33 0.05
CA ALA A 14 0.29 5.35 -0.95
C ALA A 14 -0.24 3.95 -0.60
N GLY A 15 -0.16 3.55 0.67
CA GLY A 15 -0.77 2.32 1.18
C GLY A 15 -2.28 2.28 0.95
N LEU A 16 -3.02 3.30 1.37
CA LEU A 16 -4.48 3.38 1.22
C LEU A 16 -4.90 3.34 -0.25
N VAL A 17 -4.27 4.11 -1.12
CA VAL A 17 -4.57 4.12 -2.56
C VAL A 17 -4.28 2.75 -3.19
N SER A 18 -3.12 2.16 -2.88
CA SER A 18 -2.77 0.83 -3.42
C SER A 18 -3.73 -0.26 -2.95
N GLY A 19 -4.12 -0.26 -1.68
CA GLY A 19 -5.12 -1.17 -1.13
C GLY A 19 -6.48 -0.99 -1.80
N PHE A 20 -6.91 0.26 -2.01
CA PHE A 20 -8.21 0.56 -2.61
C PHE A 20 -8.28 0.09 -4.07
N VAL A 21 -7.26 0.41 -4.86
CA VAL A 21 -7.17 -0.02 -6.26
C VAL A 21 -7.17 -1.55 -6.35
N PHE A 22 -6.36 -2.23 -5.54
CA PHE A 22 -6.31 -3.69 -5.56
C PHE A 22 -7.64 -4.33 -5.16
N ALA A 23 -8.24 -3.88 -4.06
CA ALA A 23 -9.54 -4.40 -3.61
C ALA A 23 -10.65 -4.12 -4.63
N GLY A 24 -10.62 -2.96 -5.30
CA GLY A 24 -11.52 -2.60 -6.39
C GLY A 24 -11.37 -3.54 -7.60
N ILE A 25 -10.14 -3.84 -8.03
CA ILE A 25 -9.87 -4.81 -9.09
C ILE A 25 -10.42 -6.20 -8.71
N MET A 26 -10.19 -6.65 -7.48
CA MET A 26 -10.70 -7.95 -7.02
C MET A 26 -12.23 -7.98 -6.95
N ALA A 27 -12.87 -6.88 -6.55
CA ALA A 27 -14.33 -6.78 -6.58
C ALA A 27 -14.88 -6.81 -8.01
N LEU A 28 -14.24 -6.10 -8.95
CA LEU A 28 -14.59 -6.17 -10.37
C LEU A 28 -14.39 -7.57 -10.95
N PHE A 29 -13.33 -8.27 -10.52
CA PHE A 29 -13.07 -9.65 -10.93
C PHE A 29 -14.11 -10.62 -10.37
N ASP A 30 -14.56 -10.44 -9.13
CA ASP A 30 -15.67 -11.22 -8.57
C ASP A 30 -16.95 -11.01 -9.39
N LEU A 31 -17.29 -9.76 -9.76
CA LEU A 31 -18.43 -9.45 -10.64
C LEU A 31 -18.31 -10.12 -12.01
N TYR A 32 -17.13 -10.07 -12.64
CA TYR A 32 -16.88 -10.71 -13.94
C TYR A 32 -17.08 -12.24 -13.88
N ASN A 33 -16.70 -12.88 -12.76
CA ASN A 33 -16.84 -14.32 -12.56
C ASN A 33 -18.21 -14.72 -11.96
N GLN A 34 -19.21 -13.84 -11.99
CA GLN A 34 -20.54 -14.07 -11.41
C GLN A 34 -20.50 -14.45 -9.92
N LYS A 35 -19.45 -14.05 -9.20
CA LYS A 35 -19.36 -14.22 -7.74
C LYS A 35 -20.03 -13.05 -7.05
N PRO A 36 -20.78 -13.29 -5.97
CA PRO A 36 -21.38 -12.21 -5.20
C PRO A 36 -20.30 -11.34 -4.57
N PHE A 37 -20.49 -10.03 -4.63
CA PHE A 37 -19.63 -9.08 -3.94
C PHE A 37 -19.63 -9.38 -2.43
N SER A 38 -18.44 -9.46 -1.83
CA SER A 38 -18.27 -9.63 -0.40
C SER A 38 -17.50 -8.44 0.18
N LEU A 39 -18.20 -7.65 1.00
CA LEU A 39 -17.60 -6.52 1.69
C LEU A 39 -16.43 -6.95 2.59
N TRP A 40 -16.56 -8.12 3.24
CA TRP A 40 -15.48 -8.69 4.05
C TRP A 40 -14.22 -9.02 3.24
N LYS A 41 -14.37 -9.64 2.06
CA LYS A 41 -13.23 -9.89 1.16
C LYS A 41 -12.59 -8.58 0.70
N PHE A 42 -13.41 -7.59 0.36
CA PHE A 42 -12.91 -6.27 -0.04
C PHE A 42 -12.07 -5.62 1.06
N ILE A 43 -12.59 -5.58 2.30
CA ILE A 43 -11.87 -5.02 3.45
C ILE A 43 -10.57 -5.79 3.72
N LEU A 44 -10.60 -7.12 3.66
CA LEU A 44 -9.39 -7.93 3.85
C LEU A 44 -8.33 -7.65 2.78
N PHE A 45 -8.71 -7.62 1.50
CA PHE A 45 -7.77 -7.29 0.42
C PHE A 45 -7.23 -5.87 0.54
N PHE A 46 -8.09 -4.91 0.89
CA PHE A 46 -7.71 -3.52 1.11
C PHE A 46 -6.67 -3.39 2.22
N LEU A 47 -6.96 -3.96 3.39
CA LEU A 47 -6.06 -3.89 4.55
C LEU A 47 -4.76 -4.65 4.29
N TRP A 48 -4.85 -5.85 3.71
CA TRP A 48 -3.68 -6.67 3.42
C TRP A 48 -2.74 -5.96 2.45
N MET A 49 -3.25 -5.49 1.30
CA MET A 49 -2.40 -4.81 0.33
C MET A 49 -1.95 -3.43 0.79
N GLY A 50 -2.81 -2.67 1.47
CA GLY A 50 -2.43 -1.36 1.99
C GLY A 50 -1.32 -1.46 3.04
N ALA A 51 -1.43 -2.40 3.99
CA ALA A 51 -0.41 -2.64 4.99
C ALA A 51 0.89 -3.19 4.38
N PHE A 52 0.78 -4.16 3.46
CA PHE A 52 1.94 -4.77 2.80
C PHE A 52 2.75 -3.74 2.00
N ASN A 53 2.09 -2.95 1.15
CA ASN A 53 2.75 -1.91 0.34
C ASN A 53 3.29 -0.78 1.22
N GLY A 54 2.53 -0.33 2.23
CA GLY A 54 2.99 0.67 3.19
C GLY A 54 4.26 0.21 3.94
N PHE A 55 4.29 -1.05 4.37
CA PHE A 55 5.45 -1.64 5.04
C PHE A 55 6.67 -1.78 4.11
N LEU A 56 6.47 -2.24 2.88
CA LEU A 56 7.53 -2.33 1.86
C LEU A 56 8.12 -0.96 1.54
N GLN A 57 7.27 0.05 1.37
CA GLN A 57 7.69 1.43 1.12
C GLN A 57 8.51 1.98 2.29
N TYR A 58 8.05 1.75 3.53
CA TYR A 58 8.78 2.14 4.74
C TYR A 58 10.15 1.47 4.85
N ARG A 59 10.21 0.15 4.61
CA ARG A 59 11.49 -0.60 4.61
C ARG A 59 12.44 -0.09 3.52
N THR A 60 11.93 0.18 2.33
CA THR A 60 12.72 0.71 1.21
C THR A 60 13.31 2.07 1.54
N GLN A 61 12.50 3.01 2.04
CA GLN A 61 12.99 4.34 2.43
C GLN A 61 14.00 4.28 3.58
N ARG A 62 13.82 3.37 4.55
CA ARG A 62 14.83 3.13 5.59
C ARG A 62 16.14 2.60 5.03
N LYS A 63 16.11 1.67 4.08
CA LYS A 63 17.33 1.14 3.43
C LYS A 63 18.05 2.20 2.61
N LEU A 64 17.31 3.03 1.86
CA LEU A 64 17.89 4.14 1.08
C LEU A 64 18.59 5.16 1.98
N ASN A 65 17.97 5.53 3.11
CA ASN A 65 18.59 6.42 4.09
C ASN A 65 19.81 5.79 4.80
N LYS A 66 19.90 4.45 4.89
CA LYS A 66 21.05 3.75 5.49
C LYS A 66 22.22 3.57 4.51
N ASN A 67 21.94 3.33 3.23
CA ASN A 67 22.95 3.01 2.21
C ASN A 67 23.50 4.26 1.48
N ASN A 68 22.78 5.38 1.52
CA ASN A 68 23.33 6.70 1.24
C ASN A 68 23.31 7.53 2.54
N PRO A 69 24.21 7.24 3.51
CA PRO A 69 24.48 8.22 4.54
C PRO A 69 24.99 9.46 3.80
N SER A 70 24.24 10.55 3.87
CA SER A 70 24.61 11.83 3.26
C SER A 70 26.10 12.11 3.53
N LYS A 71 26.94 12.04 2.48
CA LYS A 71 28.27 12.63 2.49
C LYS A 71 28.14 14.15 2.50
#